data_AF-A0A3M1JH85-F1
#
_entry.id   AF-A0A3M1JH85-F1
#
_cell.length_a   1.000
_cell.length_b   1.000
_cell.length_c   1.000
_cell.angle_alpha   90.00
_cell.angle_beta   90.00
_cell.angle_gamma   90.00
#
_symmetry.space_group_name_H-M   'P 1'
#
loop_
_entity.id
_entity.type
_entity.pdbx_description
1 polymer ?
#
loop_
_entity_poly.entity_id
_entity_poly.type
_entity_poly.pdbx_seq_one_letter_code
_entity_poly.pdbx_strand_id
1 'polypeptide(L)'
;FTLNEEPLEKQYYSPVFDPKIIQVKPVAQRTDGFEDWELASWDKETLMRIMDVPVFDVELIYIKQTKLTDIFLPHIYPKLSPKQKEAIELAVKHGYYQYPRKIDLEKLAKIAKVKRQTFQENLRRAEKKLIPFLTENIS
;
A
#
# COMPACT_ATOMS: atom_id res chain seq x y z
N PHE A 1 -33.61 -13.22 -29.11
CA PHE A 1 -32.35 -12.72 -29.72
C PHE A 1 -32.49 -11.23 -29.98
N THR A 2 -32.18 -10.44 -28.96
CA THR A 2 -31.87 -9.01 -29.08
C THR A 2 -30.62 -8.80 -28.22
N LEU A 3 -29.52 -9.41 -28.68
CA LEU A 3 -28.17 -9.03 -28.30
C LEU A 3 -27.79 -7.91 -29.28
N ASN A 4 -27.47 -6.72 -28.75
CA ASN A 4 -26.72 -5.61 -29.38
C ASN A 4 -27.32 -4.21 -29.18
N GLU A 5 -27.97 -3.94 -28.05
CA GLU A 5 -27.88 -2.60 -27.49
C GLU A 5 -27.20 -2.74 -26.13
N GLU A 6 -25.91 -2.41 -26.07
CA GLU A 6 -25.23 -2.27 -24.79
C GLU A 6 -25.97 -1.19 -24.00
N PRO A 7 -26.42 -1.47 -22.76
CA PRO A 7 -27.15 -0.48 -21.99
C PRO A 7 -26.27 0.77 -21.79
N LEU A 8 -26.86 1.94 -22.03
CA LEU A 8 -26.26 3.27 -21.83
C LEU A 8 -25.53 3.42 -20.47
N GLU A 9 -25.88 2.59 -19.49
CA GLU A 9 -25.28 2.50 -18.16
C GLU A 9 -23.75 2.40 -18.16
N LYS A 10 -23.11 1.68 -19.11
CA LYS A 10 -21.64 1.53 -19.10
C LYS A 10 -20.86 2.79 -19.46
N GLN A 11 -21.43 3.72 -20.24
CA GLN A 11 -20.74 4.96 -20.60
C GLN A 11 -20.53 5.88 -19.38
N TYR A 12 -21.43 5.83 -18.39
CA TYR A 12 -21.36 6.68 -17.20
C TYR A 12 -20.25 6.28 -16.22
N TYR A 13 -19.88 4.99 -16.19
CA TYR A 13 -18.74 4.53 -15.41
C TYR A 13 -17.38 4.76 -16.12
N SER A 14 -17.39 5.18 -17.38
CA SER A 14 -16.17 5.33 -18.20
C SER A 14 -15.09 6.21 -17.58
N PRO A 15 -15.38 7.31 -16.86
CA PRO A 15 -14.35 8.15 -16.25
C PRO A 15 -13.59 7.45 -15.13
N VAL A 16 -14.24 6.54 -14.40
CA VAL A 16 -13.59 5.80 -13.31
C VAL A 16 -12.90 4.52 -13.79
N PHE A 17 -13.25 4.06 -14.99
CA PHE A 17 -12.52 3.04 -15.73
C PHE A 17 -11.49 3.64 -16.71
N ASP A 18 -11.18 4.95 -16.60
CA ASP A 18 -10.07 5.55 -17.35
C ASP A 18 -8.77 4.80 -16.96
N PRO A 19 -7.98 4.31 -17.92
CA PRO A 19 -6.72 3.60 -17.64
C PRO A 19 -5.72 4.40 -16.80
N LYS A 20 -5.89 5.72 -16.69
CA LYS A 20 -5.08 6.61 -15.84
C LYS A 20 -5.55 6.64 -14.38
N ILE A 21 -6.66 5.99 -14.05
CA ILE A 21 -7.19 5.84 -12.70
C ILE A 21 -6.74 4.49 -12.13
N ILE A 22 -6.18 4.54 -10.93
CA ILE A 22 -5.75 3.38 -10.16
C ILE A 22 -6.71 3.25 -8.98
N GLN A 23 -7.44 2.14 -8.89
CA GLN A 23 -8.20 1.81 -7.70
C GLN A 23 -7.25 1.32 -6.62
N VAL A 24 -7.11 2.08 -5.54
CA VAL A 24 -6.12 1.77 -4.50
C VAL A 24 -6.64 0.77 -3.48
N LYS A 25 -7.97 0.65 -3.35
CA LYS A 25 -8.66 -0.30 -2.47
C LYS A 25 -9.96 -0.77 -3.13
N PRO A 26 -10.50 -1.93 -2.73
CA PRO A 26 -11.84 -2.34 -3.12
C PRO A 26 -12.87 -1.28 -2.71
N VAL A 27 -13.86 -1.05 -3.57
CA VAL A 27 -14.99 -0.14 -3.28
C VAL A 27 -15.80 -0.73 -2.11
N ALA A 28 -16.03 0.09 -1.09
CA ALA A 28 -16.85 -0.29 0.05
C ALA A 28 -18.24 0.35 -0.07
N GLN A 29 -19.28 -0.48 -0.05
CA GLN A 29 -20.66 0.00 -0.03
C GLN A 29 -21.09 0.32 1.40
N ARG A 30 -21.62 1.52 1.61
CA ARG A 30 -22.16 1.96 2.90
C ARG A 30 -23.65 1.63 2.99
N THR A 31 -24.14 1.53 4.22
CA THR A 31 -25.55 1.21 4.49
C THR A 31 -26.54 2.31 4.13
N ASP A 32 -26.05 3.53 3.89
CA ASP A 32 -26.83 4.70 3.47
C ASP A 32 -26.96 4.82 1.94
N GLY A 33 -26.45 3.84 1.19
CA GLY A 33 -26.50 3.83 -0.27
C GLY A 33 -25.36 4.57 -0.96
N PHE A 34 -24.44 5.18 -0.21
CA PHE A 34 -23.22 5.75 -0.77
C PHE A 34 -22.11 4.69 -0.88
N GLU A 35 -21.14 4.95 -1.76
CA GLU A 35 -19.96 4.10 -1.93
C GLU A 35 -18.71 4.91 -1.64
N ASP A 36 -17.76 4.31 -0.90
CA ASP A 36 -16.46 4.93 -0.64
C ASP A 36 -15.44 4.45 -1.70
N TRP A 37 -14.97 5.40 -2.51
CA TRP A 37 -14.01 5.17 -3.58
C TRP A 37 -12.68 5.82 -3.22
N GLU A 38 -11.61 5.02 -3.15
CA GLU A 38 -10.25 5.53 -3.02
C GLU A 38 -9.51 5.34 -4.35
N LEU A 39 -9.18 6.46 -4.99
CA LEU A 39 -8.64 6.52 -6.34
C LEU A 39 -7.31 7.26 -6.35
N ALA A 40 -6.40 6.82 -7.20
CA ALA A 40 -5.13 7.49 -7.45
C ALA A 40 -4.94 7.73 -8.95
N SER A 41 -4.26 8.83 -9.27
CA SER A 41 -3.79 9.11 -10.63
C SER A 41 -2.48 9.88 -10.57
N TRP A 42 -1.72 9.82 -11.66
CA TRP A 42 -0.53 10.65 -11.85
C TRP A 42 -0.86 12.11 -12.12
N ASP A 43 -2.09 12.38 -12.54
CA ASP A 43 -2.58 13.69 -12.89
C ASP A 43 -3.84 14.04 -12.06
N LYS A 44 -3.81 15.22 -11.45
CA LYS A 44 -4.92 15.70 -10.61
C LYS A 44 -6.16 15.99 -11.47
N GLU A 45 -5.98 16.50 -12.69
CA GLU A 45 -7.09 16.84 -13.58
C GLU A 45 -7.93 15.58 -13.90
N THR A 46 -7.25 14.45 -14.14
CA THR A 46 -7.89 13.14 -14.31
C THR A 46 -8.79 12.77 -13.12
N LEU A 47 -8.37 13.00 -11.87
CA LEU A 47 -9.20 12.74 -10.67
C LEU A 47 -10.38 13.70 -10.56
N MET A 48 -10.17 14.99 -10.88
CA MET A 48 -11.22 16.01 -10.74
C MET A 48 -12.39 15.77 -11.69
N ARG A 49 -12.14 15.20 -12.89
CA ARG A 49 -13.20 14.85 -13.85
C ARG A 49 -14.28 13.91 -13.29
N ILE A 50 -13.97 13.18 -12.21
CA ILE A 50 -14.93 12.29 -11.54
C ILE A 50 -16.04 13.09 -10.85
N MET A 51 -15.72 14.28 -10.34
CA MET A 51 -16.70 15.17 -9.69
C MET A 51 -17.76 15.70 -10.67
N ASP A 52 -17.41 15.76 -11.96
CA ASP A 52 -18.25 16.34 -13.00
C ASP A 52 -19.16 15.30 -13.70
N VAL A 53 -19.15 14.05 -13.24
CA VAL A 53 -19.97 12.98 -13.83
C VAL A 53 -21.42 13.15 -13.40
N PRO A 54 -22.37 13.45 -14.31
CA PRO A 54 -23.74 13.84 -13.94
C PRO A 54 -24.56 12.77 -13.23
N VAL A 55 -24.12 11.51 -13.29
CA VAL A 55 -24.83 10.35 -12.74
C VAL A 55 -24.42 10.04 -11.30
N PHE A 56 -23.30 10.58 -10.82
CA PHE A 56 -22.84 10.35 -9.45
C PHE A 56 -23.06 11.60 -8.60
N ASP A 57 -23.63 11.39 -7.42
CA ASP A 57 -23.57 12.38 -6.35
C ASP A 57 -22.26 12.17 -5.58
N VAL A 58 -21.25 13.01 -5.88
CA VAL A 58 -19.87 12.80 -5.43
C VAL A 58 -19.51 13.79 -4.32
N GLU A 59 -19.09 13.26 -3.18
CA GLU A 59 -18.52 14.04 -2.08
C GLU A 59 -17.00 13.82 -1.99
N LEU A 60 -16.22 14.90 -2.09
CA LEU A 60 -14.78 14.81 -1.91
C LEU A 60 -14.41 14.77 -0.43
N ILE A 61 -13.99 13.59 0.06
CA ILE A 61 -13.53 13.43 1.45
C ILE A 61 -12.16 14.08 1.66
N TYR A 62 -11.15 13.70 0.85
CA TYR A 62 -9.81 14.30 0.90
C TYR A 62 -8.99 14.02 -0.36
N ILE A 63 -7.99 14.86 -0.64
CA ILE A 63 -6.94 14.62 -1.65
C ILE A 63 -5.58 14.73 -0.98
N LYS A 64 -4.69 13.79 -1.28
CA LYS A 64 -3.28 13.82 -0.85
C LYS A 64 -2.36 13.42 -1.99
N GLN A 65 -1.19 14.04 -2.07
CA GLN A 65 -0.10 13.56 -2.89
C GLN A 65 0.68 12.50 -2.11
N THR A 66 0.90 11.33 -2.71
CA THR A 66 1.57 10.21 -2.06
C THR A 66 2.49 9.49 -3.04
N LYS A 67 3.49 8.74 -2.55
CA LYS A 67 4.34 7.94 -3.43
C LYS A 67 3.58 6.66 -3.84
N LEU A 68 3.87 6.15 -5.03
CA LEU A 68 3.32 4.88 -5.53
C LEU A 68 3.56 3.73 -4.55
N THR A 69 4.72 3.75 -3.89
CA THR A 69 5.06 2.77 -2.87
C THR A 69 4.04 2.78 -1.72
N ASP A 70 3.54 3.94 -1.33
CA ASP A 70 2.61 4.06 -0.22
C ASP A 70 1.17 3.69 -0.62
N ILE A 71 0.89 3.51 -1.92
CA ILE A 71 -0.40 3.06 -2.46
C ILE A 71 -0.43 1.55 -2.58
N PHE A 72 0.62 0.95 -3.15
CA PHE A 72 0.68 -0.49 -3.44
C PHE A 72 1.18 -1.31 -2.24
N LEU A 73 2.00 -0.76 -1.35
CA LEU A 73 2.59 -1.53 -0.24
C LEU A 73 1.73 -1.72 1.03
N PRO A 74 0.79 -0.83 1.45
CA PRO A 74 0.18 -0.95 2.79
C PRO A 74 -0.62 -2.23 3.03
N HIS A 75 -1.21 -2.78 1.96
CA HIS A 75 -2.12 -3.93 2.06
C HIS A 75 -1.45 -5.27 1.79
N ILE A 76 -0.29 -5.27 1.13
CA ILE A 76 0.38 -6.51 0.73
C ILE A 76 1.50 -6.88 1.71
N TYR A 77 2.06 -5.91 2.44
CA TYR A 77 3.16 -6.20 3.36
C TYR A 77 2.68 -6.89 4.63
N PRO A 78 3.41 -7.92 5.11
CA PRO A 78 3.06 -8.58 6.34
C PRO A 78 3.17 -7.59 7.51
N LYS A 79 2.12 -7.51 8.33
CA LYS A 79 2.07 -6.60 9.50
C LYS A 79 3.23 -6.90 10.46
N LEU A 80 4.18 -5.97 10.57
CA LEU A 80 5.27 -6.00 11.54
C LEU A 80 4.87 -5.26 12.82
N SER A 81 5.29 -5.76 13.98
CA SER A 81 5.20 -4.97 15.21
C SER A 81 6.16 -3.77 15.14
N PRO A 82 5.95 -2.70 15.94
CA PRO A 82 6.87 -1.57 15.98
C PRO A 82 8.33 -1.98 16.22
N LYS A 83 8.56 -2.96 17.10
CA LYS A 83 9.90 -3.49 17.39
C LYS A 83 10.51 -4.34 16.27
N GLN A 84 9.68 -5.05 15.52
CA GLN A 84 10.12 -5.79 14.32
C GLN A 84 10.55 -4.82 13.21
N LYS A 85 9.75 -3.78 12.99
CA LYS A 85 10.05 -2.71 12.03
C LYS A 85 11.35 -1.99 12.41
N GLU A 86 11.48 -1.55 13.66
CA GLU A 86 12.67 -0.89 14.19
C GLU A 86 13.93 -1.76 14.02
N ALA A 87 13.84 -3.07 14.30
CA ALA A 87 14.97 -3.98 14.17
C ALA A 87 15.47 -4.11 12.71
N ILE A 88 14.57 -4.27 11.74
CA ILE A 88 14.92 -4.34 10.31
C ILE A 88 15.49 -3.01 9.82
N GLU A 89 14.86 -1.89 10.17
CA GLU A 89 15.33 -0.55 9.77
C GLU A 89 16.74 -0.29 10.27
N LEU A 90 17.04 -0.62 11.53
CA LEU A 90 18.39 -0.49 12.09
C LEU A 90 19.38 -1.42 11.39
N ALA A 91 19.01 -2.68 11.16
CA ALA A 91 19.88 -3.64 10.48
C ALA A 91 20.25 -3.18 9.07
N VAL A 92 19.28 -2.70 8.28
CA VAL A 92 19.51 -2.16 6.93
C VAL A 92 20.34 -0.88 6.99
N LYS A 93 19.93 0.10 7.81
CA LYS A 93 20.59 1.41 7.92
C LYS A 93 22.07 1.32 8.30
N HIS A 94 22.41 0.37 9.18
CA HIS A 94 23.78 0.20 9.67
C HIS A 94 24.58 -0.86 8.91
N GLY A 95 24.05 -1.41 7.81
CA GLY A 95 24.79 -2.31 6.93
C GLY A 95 25.00 -3.72 7.49
N TYR A 96 24.05 -4.24 8.25
CA TYR A 96 24.07 -5.62 8.77
C TYR A 96 24.07 -6.67 7.65
N TYR A 97 23.39 -6.37 6.55
CA TYR A 97 23.26 -7.20 5.35
C TYR A 97 24.28 -6.87 4.25
N GLN A 98 25.19 -5.92 4.48
CA GLN A 98 26.22 -5.55 3.50
C GLN A 98 27.43 -6.51 3.57
N TYR A 99 28.20 -6.57 2.48
CA TYR A 99 29.49 -7.25 2.45
C TYR A 99 30.62 -6.24 2.17
N PRO A 100 31.65 -6.14 3.03
CA PRO A 100 31.76 -6.78 4.35
C PRO A 100 30.72 -6.26 5.34
N ARG A 101 30.31 -7.10 6.30
CA ARG A 101 29.31 -6.72 7.32
C ARG A 101 29.81 -5.54 8.15
N LYS A 102 29.08 -4.43 8.14
CA LYS A 102 29.50 -3.17 8.81
C LYS A 102 29.15 -3.12 10.30
N ILE A 103 28.15 -3.89 10.73
CA ILE A 103 27.69 -3.90 12.12
C ILE A 103 27.27 -5.31 12.54
N ASP A 104 27.39 -5.62 13.82
CA ASP A 104 26.92 -6.87 14.42
C ASP A 104 25.62 -6.67 15.24
N LEU A 105 25.01 -7.79 15.65
CA LEU A 105 23.79 -7.78 16.45
C LEU A 105 23.98 -7.15 17.84
N GLU A 106 25.20 -7.18 18.39
CA GLU A 106 25.49 -6.62 19.72
C GLU A 106 25.39 -5.10 19.69
N LYS A 107 26.03 -4.49 18.69
CA LYS A 107 26.02 -3.05 18.46
C LYS A 107 24.63 -2.56 18.09
N LEU A 108 23.91 -3.30 17.24
CA LEU A 108 22.51 -2.99 16.90
C LEU A 108 21.59 -3.04 18.13
N ALA A 109 21.75 -4.04 19.00
CA ALA A 109 20.97 -4.13 20.23
C ALA A 109 21.25 -2.97 21.19
N LYS A 110 22.51 -2.52 21.27
CA LYS A 110 22.89 -1.31 22.03
C LYS A 110 22.21 -0.05 21.47
N ILE A 111 22.16 0.11 20.15
CA ILE A 111 21.47 1.23 19.49
C ILE A 111 19.96 1.19 19.79
N ALA A 112 19.36 0.00 19.71
CA ALA A 112 17.94 -0.22 20.02
C ALA A 112 17.61 -0.20 21.52
N LYS A 113 18.62 -0.05 22.41
CA LYS A 113 18.49 -0.06 23.88
C LYS A 113 17.76 -1.31 24.43
N VAL A 114 18.05 -2.48 23.84
CA VAL A 114 17.50 -3.78 24.28
C VAL A 114 18.61 -4.81 24.44
N LYS A 115 18.30 -5.95 25.06
CA LYS A 115 19.23 -7.09 25.11
C LYS A 115 19.46 -7.64 23.70
N ARG A 116 20.67 -8.14 23.44
CA ARG A 116 21.04 -8.79 22.17
C ARG A 116 20.03 -9.83 21.71
N GLN A 117 19.64 -10.74 22.61
CA GLN A 117 18.66 -11.78 22.31
C GLN A 117 17.29 -11.20 21.91
N THR A 118 16.84 -10.15 22.59
CA THR A 118 15.58 -9.46 22.27
C THR A 118 15.64 -8.80 20.89
N PHE A 119 16.75 -8.14 20.55
CA PHE A 119 16.94 -7.57 19.21
C PHE A 119 16.94 -8.66 18.13
N GLN A 120 17.70 -9.73 18.36
CA GLN A 120 17.81 -10.87 17.44
C GLN A 120 16.45 -11.53 17.20
N GLU A 121 15.63 -11.72 18.23
CA GLU A 121 14.30 -12.30 18.08
C GLU A 121 13.36 -11.37 17.30
N ASN A 122 13.38 -10.06 17.57
CA ASN A 122 12.61 -9.09 16.80
C ASN A 122 13.02 -9.09 15.32
N LEU A 123 14.32 -9.09 15.04
CA LEU A 123 14.85 -9.15 13.69
C LEU A 123 14.42 -10.43 12.97
N ARG A 124 14.64 -11.59 13.61
CA ARG A 124 14.27 -12.91 13.07
C ARG A 124 12.76 -13.02 12.79
N ARG A 125 11.91 -12.50 13.68
CA ARG A 125 10.45 -12.48 13.46
C ARG A 125 10.05 -11.57 12.30
N ALA A 126 10.74 -10.46 12.12
CA ALA A 126 10.53 -9.58 10.99
C ALA A 126 10.96 -10.25 9.68
N GLU A 127 12.14 -10.86 9.64
CA GLU A 127 12.65 -11.63 8.49
C GLU A 127 11.73 -12.79 8.14
N LYS A 128 11.24 -13.56 9.13
CA LYS A 128 10.31 -14.68 8.91
C LYS A 128 8.99 -14.25 8.24
N LYS A 129 8.58 -12.99 8.43
CA LYS A 129 7.41 -12.43 7.76
C LYS A 129 7.76 -11.92 6.36
N LEU A 130 8.86 -11.17 6.25
CA LEU A 130 9.23 -10.49 5.02
C LEU A 130 9.79 -11.44 3.94
N ILE A 131 10.61 -12.42 4.30
CA ILE A 131 11.29 -13.29 3.32
C ILE A 131 10.28 -14.12 2.52
N PRO A 132 9.33 -14.87 3.15
CA PRO A 132 8.33 -15.62 2.39
C PRO A 132 7.49 -14.72 1.50
N PHE A 133 7.07 -13.56 2.04
CA PHE A 133 6.34 -12.56 1.30
C PHE A 133 7.08 -12.12 0.03
N LEU A 134 8.37 -11.80 0.15
CA LEU A 134 9.18 -11.42 -1.01
C LEU A 134 9.33 -12.58 -2.00
N THR A 135 9.56 -13.81 -1.54
CA THR A 135 9.75 -14.95 -2.46
C THR A 135 8.48 -15.35 -3.20
N GLU A 136 7.31 -15.24 -2.56
CA GLU A 136 6.01 -15.60 -3.15
C GLU A 136 5.52 -14.55 -4.15
N ASN A 137 5.94 -13.28 -4.01
CA ASN A 137 5.50 -12.17 -4.87
C ASN A 137 6.54 -11.77 -5.94
N ILE A 138 7.72 -12.40 -5.96
CA ILE A 138 8.76 -12.20 -6.99
C ILE A 138 8.72 -13.31 -8.05
N SER A 139 8.08 -14.45 -7.77
CA SER A 139 7.92 -15.57 -8.72
C SER A 139 6.67 -15.43 -9.59
#